data_AF-A0A2I0XC92-F1
#
_entry.id   AF-A0A2I0XC92-F1
#
_cell.length_a   1.000
_cell.length_b   1.000
_cell.length_c   1.000
_cell.angle_alpha   90.00
_cell.angle_beta   90.00
_cell.angle_gamma   90.00
#
_symmetry.space_group_name_H-M   'P 1'
#
loop_
_entity.id
_entity.type
_entity.pdbx_description
1 polymer ?
#
loop_
_entity_poly.entity_id
_entity_poly.type
_entity_poly.pdbx_seq_one_letter_code
_entity_poly.pdbx_strand_id
1 'polypeptide(L)'
;MEEPEWNFGFEYDRNGRIDILRSPFFDVGFDFDDTPEEYLDRILPTLVDSIDDHFSVYTWIIEGRPSAPSNPTSNPATSPLKVRKELDLCKDQCNGFREKLRVSEEDIKREKDSSMLRLSEIGKLKEELNRFKTDTDGNENAICYLGLVSSQFHSRSAEVHSLRSTLLRVTGERDSLLSKVEQLRGLGDKMEIFEGKYDDLQSNAEFCLQEMNHRISRFEVEIKEVVV
;
A
#
# COMPACT_ATOMS: atom_id res chain seq x y z
N MET A 1 11.94 31.24 26.06
CA MET A 1 12.00 31.39 24.59
C MET A 1 10.69 30.84 24.09
N GLU A 2 9.87 31.67 23.46
CA GLU A 2 8.60 31.24 22.87
C GLU A 2 8.92 30.35 21.66
N GLU A 3 8.29 29.19 21.59
CA GLU A 3 8.32 28.35 20.39
C GLU A 3 7.74 29.15 19.22
N PRO A 4 8.38 29.16 18.03
CA PRO A 4 7.79 29.83 16.89
C PRO A 4 6.52 29.07 16.51
N GLU A 5 5.36 29.74 16.54
CA GLU A 5 4.13 29.24 15.91
C GLU A 5 4.36 29.16 14.40
N TRP A 6 4.86 28.02 13.95
CA TRP A 6 5.04 27.75 12.53
C TRP A 6 3.70 27.47 11.89
N ASN A 7 3.16 28.49 11.24
CA ASN A 7 2.08 28.31 10.30
C ASN A 7 2.65 28.34 8.88
N PHE A 8 2.64 27.21 8.19
CA PHE A 8 3.22 27.00 6.85
C PHE A 8 2.43 27.72 5.73
N GLY A 9 1.94 28.93 5.99
CA GLY A 9 0.96 29.63 5.16
C GLY A 9 -0.42 28.99 5.16
N PHE A 10 -0.68 27.99 6.03
CA PHE A 10 -1.98 27.35 6.13
C PHE A 10 -2.95 28.21 6.93
N GLU A 11 -3.98 28.72 6.29
CA GLU A 11 -5.02 29.39 7.04
C GLU A 11 -5.91 28.35 7.71
N TYR A 12 -6.27 28.54 8.96
CA TYR A 12 -7.13 27.62 9.71
C TYR A 12 -8.56 28.17 9.74
N ASP A 13 -9.53 27.28 9.57
CA ASP A 13 -10.94 27.61 9.69
C ASP A 13 -11.33 27.90 11.16
N ARG A 14 -12.58 28.30 11.41
CA ARG A 14 -13.09 28.57 12.77
C ARG A 14 -13.09 27.33 13.68
N ASN A 15 -12.84 26.15 13.13
CA ASN A 15 -12.79 24.88 13.83
C ASN A 15 -11.33 24.41 14.06
N GLY A 16 -10.33 25.23 13.71
CA GLY A 16 -8.92 24.92 13.88
C GLY A 16 -8.41 23.86 12.88
N ARG A 17 -9.14 23.62 11.79
CA ARG A 17 -8.71 22.74 10.70
C ARG A 17 -8.09 23.57 9.58
N ILE A 18 -7.22 22.95 8.80
CA ILE A 18 -6.60 23.59 7.63
C ILE A 18 -7.70 23.94 6.62
N ASP A 19 -7.83 25.23 6.31
CA ASP A 19 -8.69 25.76 5.26
C ASP A 19 -8.00 25.55 3.92
N ILE A 20 -8.32 24.41 3.30
CA ILE A 20 -7.72 23.96 2.05
C ILE A 20 -7.91 25.01 0.94
N LEU A 21 -9.04 25.73 0.90
CA LEU A 21 -9.33 26.72 -0.14
C LEU A 21 -8.43 27.96 -0.06
N ARG A 22 -7.83 28.18 1.11
CA ARG A 22 -6.92 29.29 1.38
C ARG A 22 -5.46 28.85 1.45
N SER A 23 -5.20 27.56 1.17
CA SER A 23 -3.85 27.03 1.14
C SER A 23 -3.09 27.55 -0.08
N PRO A 24 -1.81 27.91 0.06
CA PRO A 24 -0.96 28.27 -1.07
C PRO A 24 -0.75 27.11 -2.06
N PHE A 25 -1.09 25.87 -1.68
CA PHE A 25 -1.02 24.69 -2.53
C PHE A 25 -2.36 24.36 -3.22
N PHE A 26 -3.41 25.14 -2.97
CA PHE A 26 -4.70 24.96 -3.62
C PHE A 26 -4.73 25.73 -4.93
N ASP A 27 -4.71 25.00 -6.04
CA ASP A 27 -4.81 25.59 -7.36
C ASP A 27 -6.28 25.78 -7.79
N VAL A 28 -6.69 27.04 -7.90
CA VAL A 28 -8.02 27.48 -8.35
C VAL A 28 -8.24 27.21 -9.85
N GLY A 29 -7.18 26.93 -10.61
CA GLY A 29 -7.23 26.60 -12.03
C GLY A 29 -7.48 25.13 -12.36
N PHE A 30 -7.73 24.28 -11.36
CA PHE A 30 -8.12 22.88 -11.57
C PHE A 30 -9.55 22.81 -12.13
N ASP A 31 -9.68 22.53 -13.43
CA ASP A 31 -10.96 22.38 -14.11
C ASP A 31 -11.43 20.92 -14.09
N PHE A 32 -12.71 20.66 -14.35
CA PHE A 32 -13.29 19.31 -14.25
C PHE A 32 -12.71 18.28 -15.25
N ASP A 33 -12.00 18.76 -16.27
CA ASP A 33 -11.37 17.95 -17.30
C ASP A 33 -9.91 17.58 -16.98
N ASP A 34 -9.32 18.17 -15.93
CA ASP A 34 -7.95 17.88 -15.48
C ASP A 34 -7.91 16.55 -14.70
N THR A 35 -6.93 15.71 -15.00
CA THR A 35 -6.71 14.46 -14.24
C THR A 35 -6.04 14.72 -12.88
N PRO A 36 -6.27 13.88 -11.86
CA PRO A 36 -5.59 13.99 -10.57
C PRO A 36 -4.06 14.00 -10.69
N GLU A 37 -3.53 13.30 -11.69
CA GLU A 37 -2.10 13.26 -12.01
C GLU A 37 -1.58 14.63 -12.48
N GLU A 38 -2.30 15.32 -13.37
CA GLU A 38 -1.93 16.65 -13.86
C GLU A 38 -2.00 17.72 -12.76
N TYR A 39 -2.94 17.56 -11.82
CA TYR A 39 -2.99 18.41 -10.62
C TYR A 39 -1.76 18.22 -9.73
N LEU A 40 -1.38 16.97 -9.47
CA LEU A 40 -0.19 16.66 -8.67
C LEU A 40 1.07 17.21 -9.33
N ASP A 41 1.24 17.00 -10.63
CA ASP A 41 2.39 17.50 -11.39
C ASP A 41 2.52 19.03 -11.33
N ARG A 42 1.40 19.74 -11.15
CA ARG A 42 1.35 21.20 -11.07
C ARG A 42 1.68 21.74 -9.68
N ILE A 43 1.26 21.06 -8.62
CA ILE A 43 1.52 21.50 -7.24
C ILE A 43 2.85 20.98 -6.68
N LEU A 44 3.34 19.84 -7.20
CA LEU A 44 4.53 19.16 -6.70
C LEU A 44 5.79 20.04 -6.70
N PRO A 45 6.11 20.83 -7.75
CA PRO A 45 7.30 21.66 -7.76
C PRO A 45 7.31 22.67 -6.60
N THR A 46 6.22 23.41 -6.40
CA THR A 46 6.08 24.40 -5.33
C THR A 46 6.12 23.76 -3.93
N LEU A 47 5.55 22.56 -3.80
CA LEU A 47 5.57 21.81 -2.55
C LEU A 47 6.97 21.31 -2.21
N VAL A 48 7.71 20.79 -3.19
CA VAL A 48 9.09 20.32 -3.02
C VAL A 48 10.00 21.50 -2.65
N ASP A 49 9.90 22.63 -3.36
CA ASP A 49 10.70 23.82 -3.05
C ASP A 49 10.44 24.32 -1.62
N SER A 50 9.17 24.35 -1.19
CA SER A 50 8.79 24.76 0.17
C SER A 50 9.33 23.81 1.25
N ILE A 51 9.41 22.52 0.93
CA ILE A 51 9.95 21.48 1.81
C ILE A 51 11.48 21.59 1.90
N ASP A 52 12.17 21.76 0.76
CA ASP A 52 13.62 21.86 0.69
C ASP A 52 14.15 23.13 1.39
N ASP A 53 13.46 24.26 1.22
CA ASP A 53 13.75 25.50 1.95
C ASP A 53 13.65 25.28 3.47
N HIS A 54 12.68 24.49 3.94
CA HIS A 54 12.52 24.14 5.35
C HIS A 54 13.62 23.18 5.85
N PHE A 55 14.03 22.22 5.02
CA PHE A 55 15.12 21.29 5.36
C PHE A 55 16.49 21.97 5.41
N SER A 56 16.69 23.05 4.65
CA SER A 56 17.94 23.82 4.68
C SER A 56 18.20 24.54 6.02
N VAL A 57 17.16 24.78 6.82
CA VAL A 57 17.23 25.51 8.09
C VAL A 57 17.55 24.59 9.29
N TYR A 58 17.39 23.26 9.17
CA TYR A 58 17.58 22.33 10.29
C TYR A 58 18.59 21.20 9.99
N THR A 59 19.72 21.19 10.71
CA THR A 59 20.51 19.97 10.93
C THR A 59 19.79 19.10 11.96
N TRP A 60 19.03 18.13 11.46
CA TRP A 60 18.45 17.05 12.26
C TRP A 60 19.58 16.22 12.91
N ILE A 61 19.70 16.31 14.23
CA ILE A 61 20.50 15.36 15.01
C ILE A 61 19.61 14.14 15.24
N ILE A 62 19.88 13.05 14.52
CA ILE A 62 19.34 11.74 14.90
C ILE A 62 20.09 11.31 16.17
N GLU A 63 19.49 11.48 17.34
CA GLU A 63 20.07 10.96 18.57
C GLU A 63 20.13 9.42 18.52
N GLY A 64 21.33 8.90 18.24
CA GLY A 64 21.63 7.49 18.37
C GLY A 64 21.56 7.05 19.83
N ARG A 65 20.73 6.04 20.10
CA ARG A 65 20.52 5.32 21.36
C ARG A 65 21.77 5.30 22.28
N PRO A 66 21.65 5.71 23.57
CA PRO A 66 22.71 5.50 24.55
C PRO A 66 22.97 4.00 24.75
N SER A 67 24.25 3.60 24.68
CA SER A 67 24.67 2.23 25.01
C SER A 67 24.37 1.92 26.48
N ALA A 68 23.57 0.88 26.73
CA ALA A 68 23.24 0.43 28.07
C ALA A 68 24.36 -0.44 28.68
N PRO A 69 24.70 -0.27 29.98
CA PRO A 69 25.56 -1.18 30.71
C PRO A 69 24.81 -2.47 31.09
N SER A 70 25.53 -3.57 31.01
CA SER A 70 25.16 -4.97 31.31
C SER A 70 24.72 -5.19 32.76
N ASN A 71 23.57 -5.85 33.02
CA ASN A 71 23.46 -7.06 33.88
C ASN A 71 22.02 -7.66 33.99
N PRO A 72 21.79 -8.83 34.64
CA PRO A 72 21.13 -9.96 34.00
C PRO A 72 19.79 -10.37 34.63
N THR A 73 19.09 -11.28 33.95
CA THR A 73 18.24 -12.38 34.48
C THR A 73 16.90 -12.49 33.75
N SER A 74 16.93 -13.36 32.73
CA SER A 74 16.01 -14.48 32.52
C SER A 74 14.51 -14.23 32.76
N ASN A 75 13.83 -13.80 31.70
CA ASN A 75 12.51 -14.27 31.29
C ASN A 75 12.69 -15.12 30.02
N PRO A 76 11.73 -15.98 29.59
CA PRO A 76 11.96 -16.91 28.49
C PRO A 76 12.21 -16.10 27.22
N ALA A 77 13.49 -15.94 26.90
CA ALA A 77 13.93 -15.05 25.86
C ALA A 77 13.50 -15.65 24.52
N THR A 78 12.51 -15.05 23.87
CA THR A 78 12.54 -14.96 22.42
C THR A 78 13.81 -14.15 22.13
N SER A 79 14.94 -14.84 21.98
CA SER A 79 16.24 -14.17 21.88
C SER A 79 16.14 -13.07 20.80
N PRO A 80 16.81 -11.92 20.96
CA PRO A 80 16.84 -10.89 19.92
C PRO A 80 17.23 -11.47 18.55
N LEU A 81 18.04 -12.54 18.54
CA LEU A 81 18.39 -13.33 17.36
C LEU A 81 17.19 -14.06 16.74
N LYS A 82 16.22 -14.52 17.51
CA LYS A 82 15.00 -15.20 17.04
C LYS A 82 14.04 -14.18 16.41
N VAL A 83 13.81 -13.04 17.05
CA VAL A 83 12.99 -11.94 16.48
C VAL A 83 13.62 -11.42 15.19
N ARG A 84 14.95 -11.26 15.16
CA ARG A 84 15.66 -10.82 13.95
C ARG A 84 15.57 -11.85 12.82
N LYS A 85 15.71 -13.15 13.13
CA LYS A 85 15.52 -14.23 12.16
C LYS A 85 14.09 -14.31 11.63
N GLU A 86 13.08 -14.06 12.46
CA GLU A 86 11.68 -14.03 12.02
C GLU A 86 11.37 -12.80 11.16
N LEU A 87 11.97 -11.65 11.47
CA LEU A 87 11.88 -10.45 10.64
C LEU A 87 12.57 -10.66 9.29
N ASP A 88 13.78 -11.23 9.28
CA ASP A 88 14.50 -11.55 8.05
C ASP A 88 13.72 -12.58 7.20
N LEU A 89 13.15 -13.61 7.82
CA LEU A 89 12.29 -14.60 7.15
C LEU A 89 11.02 -13.97 6.56
N CYS A 90 10.38 -13.05 7.29
CA CYS A 90 9.23 -12.29 6.81
C CYS A 90 9.61 -11.40 5.61
N LYS A 91 10.78 -10.77 5.68
CA LYS A 91 11.34 -9.96 4.60
C LYS A 91 11.61 -10.78 3.34
N ASP A 92 12.19 -11.96 3.50
CA ASP A 92 12.47 -12.90 2.42
C ASP A 92 11.17 -13.44 1.79
N GLN A 93 10.14 -13.72 2.59
CA GLN A 93 8.82 -14.08 2.09
C GLN A 93 8.19 -12.93 1.29
N CYS A 94 8.19 -11.71 1.83
CA CYS A 94 7.66 -10.54 1.14
C CYS A 94 8.40 -10.28 -0.18
N ASN A 95 9.72 -10.44 -0.21
CA ASN A 95 10.52 -10.35 -1.44
C ASN A 95 10.17 -11.47 -2.42
N GLY A 96 10.00 -12.70 -1.94
CA GLY A 96 9.59 -13.84 -2.76
C GLY A 96 8.19 -13.66 -3.37
N PHE A 97 7.25 -13.09 -2.63
CA PHE A 97 5.92 -12.75 -3.16
C PHE A 97 5.98 -11.62 -4.17
N ARG A 98 6.76 -10.56 -3.88
CA ARG A 98 6.96 -9.44 -4.80
C ARG A 98 7.52 -9.90 -6.14
N GLU A 99 8.51 -10.77 -6.13
CA GLU A 99 9.14 -11.23 -7.37
C GLU A 99 8.24 -12.20 -8.15
N LYS A 100 7.45 -13.03 -7.45
CA LYS A 100 6.40 -13.84 -8.09
C LYS A 100 5.30 -12.97 -8.73
N LEU A 101 4.89 -11.90 -8.06
CA LEU A 101 3.93 -10.93 -8.57
C LEU A 101 4.46 -10.24 -9.83
N ARG A 102 5.72 -9.80 -9.79
CA ARG A 102 6.38 -9.18 -10.93
C ARG A 102 6.39 -10.11 -12.15
N VAL A 103 6.89 -11.35 -11.97
CA VAL A 103 6.91 -12.38 -13.03
C VAL A 103 5.49 -12.65 -13.56
N SER A 104 4.49 -12.75 -12.69
CA SER A 104 3.10 -12.94 -13.10
C SER A 104 2.57 -11.77 -13.93
N GLU A 105 2.96 -10.54 -13.60
CA GLU A 105 2.56 -9.34 -14.34
C GLU A 105 3.19 -9.29 -15.74
N GLU A 106 4.47 -9.69 -15.85
CA GLU A 106 5.14 -9.83 -17.14
C GLU A 106 4.54 -10.96 -17.99
N ASP A 107 4.12 -12.07 -17.38
CA ASP A 107 3.42 -13.16 -18.07
C ASP A 107 2.07 -12.69 -18.62
N ILE A 108 1.28 -11.99 -17.82
CA ILE A 108 0.01 -11.39 -18.24
C ILE A 108 0.23 -10.42 -19.41
N LYS A 109 1.28 -9.61 -19.35
CA LYS A 109 1.62 -8.66 -20.42
C LYS A 109 2.00 -9.39 -21.71
N ARG A 110 2.86 -10.41 -21.65
CA ARG A 110 3.24 -11.22 -22.81
C ARG A 110 2.03 -11.94 -23.42
N GLU A 111 1.14 -12.47 -22.60
CA GLU A 111 -0.07 -13.14 -23.06
C GLU A 111 -1.06 -12.15 -23.71
N LYS A 112 -1.17 -10.93 -23.17
CA LYS A 112 -1.93 -9.84 -23.77
C LYS A 112 -1.39 -9.46 -25.15
N ASP A 113 -0.08 -9.28 -25.28
CA ASP A 113 0.56 -8.92 -26.55
C ASP A 113 0.44 -10.05 -27.59
N SER A 114 0.60 -11.32 -27.15
CA SER A 114 0.32 -12.51 -27.98
C SER A 114 -1.14 -12.56 -28.45
N SER A 115 -2.08 -12.22 -27.57
CA SER A 115 -3.51 -12.21 -27.89
C SER A 115 -3.86 -11.11 -28.90
N MET A 116 -3.26 -9.92 -28.76
CA MET A 116 -3.38 -8.81 -29.73
C MET A 116 -2.92 -9.23 -31.13
N LEU A 117 -1.75 -9.87 -31.23
CA LEU A 117 -1.23 -10.40 -32.50
C LEU A 117 -2.19 -11.43 -33.12
N ARG A 118 -2.68 -12.39 -32.31
CA ARG A 118 -3.65 -13.40 -32.76
C ARG A 118 -4.97 -12.78 -33.22
N LEU A 119 -5.44 -11.71 -32.57
CA LEU A 119 -6.63 -10.95 -32.98
C LEU A 119 -6.45 -10.30 -34.37
N SER A 120 -5.30 -9.69 -34.64
CA SER A 120 -5.00 -9.13 -35.96
C SER A 120 -4.92 -10.22 -37.04
N GLU A 121 -4.35 -11.38 -36.73
CA GLU A 121 -4.28 -12.51 -37.66
C GLU A 121 -5.66 -13.09 -37.97
N ILE A 122 -6.53 -13.23 -36.95
CA ILE A 122 -7.93 -13.61 -37.13
C ILE A 122 -8.67 -12.60 -38.03
N GLY A 123 -8.42 -11.31 -37.86
CA GLY A 123 -9.00 -10.25 -38.71
C GLY A 123 -8.64 -10.43 -40.19
N LYS A 124 -7.36 -10.68 -40.48
CA LYS A 124 -6.86 -10.94 -41.85
C LYS A 124 -7.47 -12.22 -42.44
N LEU A 125 -7.45 -13.31 -41.68
CA LEU A 125 -8.03 -14.59 -42.12
C LEU A 125 -9.53 -14.48 -42.37
N LYS A 126 -10.25 -13.66 -41.58
CA LYS A 126 -11.68 -13.39 -41.78
C LYS A 126 -11.93 -12.63 -43.09
N GLU A 127 -11.11 -11.65 -43.43
CA GLU A 127 -11.18 -10.95 -44.73
C GLU A 127 -10.87 -11.87 -45.90
N GLU A 128 -9.83 -12.71 -45.79
CA GLU A 128 -9.50 -13.70 -46.83
C GLU A 128 -10.62 -14.72 -47.03
N LEU A 129 -11.20 -15.23 -45.94
CA LEU A 129 -12.34 -16.15 -45.99
C LEU A 129 -13.56 -15.51 -46.66
N ASN A 130 -13.80 -14.22 -46.41
CA ASN A 130 -14.92 -13.50 -47.01
C ASN A 130 -14.72 -13.29 -48.52
N ARG A 131 -13.47 -13.10 -48.99
CA ARG A 131 -13.13 -13.09 -50.43
C ARG A 131 -13.31 -14.45 -51.08
N PHE A 132 -12.88 -15.53 -50.44
CA PHE A 132 -13.11 -16.89 -50.95
C PHE A 132 -14.59 -17.22 -51.09
N LYS A 133 -15.42 -16.77 -50.14
CA LYS A 133 -16.86 -16.99 -50.14
C LYS A 133 -17.59 -16.35 -51.32
N THR A 134 -17.07 -15.25 -51.88
CA THR A 134 -17.64 -14.59 -53.07
C THR A 134 -17.25 -15.24 -54.39
N ASP A 135 -16.18 -16.07 -54.39
CA ASP A 135 -15.63 -16.68 -55.61
C ASP A 135 -16.06 -18.15 -55.80
N THR A 136 -16.58 -18.82 -54.76
CA THR A 136 -16.93 -20.25 -54.77
C THR A 136 -18.41 -20.53 -55.09
N ASP A 137 -18.95 -19.93 -56.15
CA ASP A 137 -20.20 -20.42 -56.73
C ASP A 137 -19.90 -21.75 -57.50
N GLY A 138 -20.00 -22.89 -56.80
CA GLY A 138 -19.98 -24.22 -57.44
C GLY A 138 -18.91 -25.24 -56.98
N ASN A 139 -18.31 -25.13 -55.78
CA ASN A 139 -17.42 -26.18 -55.24
C ASN A 139 -17.94 -26.74 -53.91
N GLU A 140 -18.59 -27.92 -53.95
CA GLU A 140 -19.20 -28.59 -52.79
C GLU A 140 -18.22 -28.83 -51.63
N ASN A 141 -16.93 -29.05 -51.94
CA ASN A 141 -15.90 -29.27 -50.92
C ASN A 141 -15.60 -27.98 -50.12
N ALA A 142 -15.59 -26.82 -50.78
CA ALA A 142 -15.34 -25.52 -50.14
C ALA A 142 -16.48 -25.13 -49.17
N ILE A 143 -17.73 -25.48 -49.52
CA ILE A 143 -18.90 -25.28 -48.66
C ILE A 143 -18.77 -26.11 -47.36
N CYS A 144 -18.27 -27.34 -47.46
CA CYS A 144 -18.08 -28.22 -46.30
C CYS A 144 -17.00 -27.68 -45.33
N TYR A 145 -15.84 -27.25 -45.86
CA TYR A 145 -14.79 -26.61 -45.05
C TYR A 145 -15.26 -25.32 -44.38
N LEU A 146 -16.02 -24.49 -45.11
CA LEU A 146 -16.56 -23.23 -44.58
C LEU A 146 -17.56 -23.48 -43.43
N GLY A 147 -18.38 -24.53 -43.53
CA GLY A 147 -19.27 -24.97 -42.46
C GLY A 147 -18.52 -25.43 -41.21
N LEU A 148 -17.44 -26.19 -41.39
CA LEU A 148 -16.60 -26.72 -40.31
C LEU A 148 -15.85 -25.60 -39.55
N VAL A 149 -15.27 -24.65 -40.29
CA VAL A 149 -14.61 -23.46 -39.72
C VAL A 149 -15.62 -22.57 -39.01
N SER A 150 -16.81 -22.39 -39.59
CA SER A 150 -17.89 -21.62 -38.95
C SER A 150 -18.32 -22.27 -37.64
N SER A 151 -18.52 -23.59 -37.61
CA SER A 151 -18.89 -24.32 -36.39
C SER A 151 -17.83 -24.19 -35.29
N GLN A 152 -16.55 -24.36 -35.62
CA GLN A 152 -15.46 -24.16 -34.66
C GLN A 152 -15.40 -22.72 -34.13
N PHE A 153 -15.60 -21.73 -35.00
CA PHE A 153 -15.61 -20.32 -34.59
C PHE A 153 -16.73 -20.03 -33.59
N HIS A 154 -17.95 -20.51 -33.85
CA HIS A 154 -19.07 -20.33 -32.93
C HIS A 154 -18.85 -21.03 -31.59
N SER A 155 -18.27 -22.24 -31.60
CA SER A 155 -17.92 -22.97 -30.38
C SER A 155 -16.88 -22.23 -29.53
N ARG A 156 -15.76 -21.78 -30.14
CA ARG A 156 -14.75 -20.97 -29.44
C ARG A 156 -15.29 -19.63 -28.96
N SER A 157 -16.16 -18.99 -29.73
CA SER A 157 -16.79 -17.73 -29.34
C SER A 157 -17.65 -17.92 -28.08
N ALA A 158 -18.42 -19.01 -28.00
CA ALA A 158 -19.21 -19.33 -26.80
C ALA A 158 -18.32 -19.57 -25.57
N GLU A 159 -17.18 -20.26 -25.74
CA GLU A 159 -16.20 -20.47 -24.67
C GLU A 159 -15.59 -19.14 -24.18
N VAL A 160 -15.19 -18.25 -25.09
CA VAL A 160 -14.68 -16.91 -24.74
C VAL A 160 -15.74 -16.09 -23.99
N HIS A 161 -17.01 -16.18 -24.39
CA HIS A 161 -18.09 -15.52 -23.66
C HIS A 161 -18.26 -16.08 -22.24
N SER A 162 -18.19 -17.40 -22.06
CA SER A 162 -18.25 -18.05 -20.75
C SER A 162 -17.08 -17.63 -19.84
N LEU A 163 -15.86 -17.59 -20.39
CA LEU A 163 -14.67 -17.12 -19.69
C LEU A 163 -14.79 -15.66 -19.28
N ARG A 164 -15.31 -14.79 -20.16
CA ARG A 164 -15.57 -13.37 -19.82
C ARG A 164 -16.55 -13.22 -18.66
N SER A 165 -17.65 -13.99 -18.64
CA SER A 165 -18.59 -13.98 -17.52
C SER A 165 -17.93 -14.44 -16.21
N THR A 166 -17.07 -15.45 -16.28
CA THR A 166 -16.32 -15.93 -15.12
C THR A 166 -15.33 -14.88 -14.61
N LEU A 167 -14.58 -14.23 -15.51
CA LEU A 167 -13.64 -13.16 -15.16
C LEU A 167 -14.35 -11.99 -14.48
N LEU A 168 -15.51 -11.59 -14.98
CA LEU A 168 -16.31 -10.51 -14.37
C LEU A 168 -16.71 -10.86 -12.93
N ARG A 169 -17.14 -12.11 -12.67
CA ARG A 169 -17.48 -12.58 -11.33
C ARG A 169 -16.26 -12.55 -10.39
N VAL A 170 -15.13 -13.12 -10.83
CA VAL A 170 -13.89 -13.16 -10.04
C VAL A 170 -13.37 -11.75 -9.75
N THR A 171 -13.56 -10.80 -10.68
CA THR A 171 -13.18 -9.39 -10.49
C THR A 171 -14.02 -8.75 -9.38
N GLY A 172 -15.34 -8.96 -9.39
CA GLY A 172 -16.21 -8.48 -8.30
C GLY A 172 -15.88 -9.10 -6.94
N GLU A 173 -15.54 -10.40 -6.89
CA GLU A 173 -15.09 -11.06 -5.67
C GLU A 173 -13.77 -10.47 -5.16
N ARG A 174 -12.80 -10.23 -6.06
CA ARG A 174 -11.53 -9.57 -5.73
C ARG A 174 -11.78 -8.19 -5.12
N ASP A 175 -12.64 -7.38 -5.71
CA ASP A 175 -12.89 -6.01 -5.24
C ASP A 175 -13.59 -6.02 -3.87
N SER A 176 -14.52 -6.97 -3.64
CA SER A 176 -15.12 -7.19 -2.33
C SER A 176 -14.10 -7.59 -1.26
N LEU A 177 -13.18 -8.50 -1.61
CA LEU A 177 -12.10 -8.91 -0.71
C LEU A 177 -11.13 -7.76 -0.43
N LEU A 178 -10.80 -6.95 -1.42
CA LEU A 178 -9.93 -5.78 -1.26
C LEU A 178 -10.53 -4.80 -0.24
N SER A 179 -11.83 -4.52 -0.34
CA SER A 179 -12.53 -3.68 0.64
C SER A 179 -12.49 -4.25 2.06
N LYS A 180 -12.58 -5.58 2.22
CA LYS A 180 -12.42 -6.23 3.54
C LYS A 180 -10.99 -6.12 4.08
N VAL A 181 -9.99 -6.23 3.22
CA VAL A 181 -8.57 -6.07 3.62
C VAL A 181 -8.30 -4.64 4.09
N GLU A 182 -8.86 -3.64 3.43
CA GLU A 182 -8.76 -2.24 3.87
C GLU A 182 -9.41 -2.00 5.23
N GLN A 183 -10.58 -2.60 5.48
CA GLN A 183 -11.23 -2.52 6.79
C GLN A 183 -10.37 -3.17 7.90
N LEU A 184 -9.77 -4.33 7.63
CA LEU A 184 -8.87 -5.00 8.57
C LEU A 184 -7.60 -4.18 8.84
N ARG A 185 -7.05 -3.53 7.82
CA ARG A 185 -5.91 -2.62 7.96
C ARG A 185 -6.24 -1.48 8.92
N GLY A 186 -7.38 -0.81 8.73
CA GLY A 186 -7.81 0.27 9.62
C GLY A 186 -8.13 -0.19 11.05
N LEU A 187 -8.45 -1.47 11.27
CA LEU A 187 -8.52 -2.05 12.62
C LEU A 187 -7.13 -2.29 13.21
N GLY A 188 -6.15 -2.69 12.39
CA GLY A 188 -4.75 -2.82 12.77
C GLY A 188 -4.17 -1.51 13.29
N ASP A 189 -4.37 -0.41 12.55
CA ASP A 189 -3.89 0.92 12.95
C ASP A 189 -4.46 1.36 14.31
N LYS A 190 -5.74 1.03 14.58
CA LYS A 190 -6.38 1.31 15.88
C LYS A 190 -5.79 0.48 17.00
N MET A 191 -5.43 -0.78 16.74
CA MET A 191 -4.80 -1.66 17.71
C MET A 191 -3.40 -1.15 18.07
N GLU A 192 -2.62 -0.71 17.09
CA GLU A 192 -1.30 -0.12 17.30
C GLU A 192 -1.37 1.14 18.19
N ILE A 193 -2.36 2.02 17.94
CA ILE A 193 -2.62 3.19 18.81
C ILE A 193 -2.97 2.76 20.24
N PHE A 194 -3.76 1.69 20.39
CA PHE A 194 -4.16 1.20 21.70
C PHE A 194 -2.98 0.59 22.46
N GLU A 195 -2.11 -0.14 21.77
CA GLU A 195 -0.88 -0.71 22.32
C GLU A 195 0.05 0.39 22.81
N GLY A 196 0.28 1.46 22.03
CA GLY A 196 1.07 2.61 22.48
C GLY A 196 0.52 3.27 23.76
N LYS A 197 -0.81 3.43 23.85
CA LYS A 197 -1.44 3.96 25.09
C LYS A 197 -1.28 3.04 26.28
N TYR A 198 -1.28 1.72 26.06
CA TYR A 198 -1.06 0.75 27.11
C TYR A 198 0.38 0.82 27.62
N ASP A 199 1.36 0.92 26.72
CA ASP A 199 2.77 1.06 27.05
C ASP A 199 3.05 2.34 27.84
N ASP A 200 2.42 3.47 27.46
CA ASP A 200 2.50 4.72 28.21
C ASP A 200 1.95 4.57 29.63
N LEU A 201 0.79 3.93 29.76
CA LEU A 201 0.16 3.69 31.06
C LEU A 201 1.02 2.78 31.94
N GLN A 202 1.59 1.73 31.35
CA GLN A 202 2.49 0.81 32.04
C GLN A 202 3.75 1.52 32.51
N SER A 203 4.38 2.31 31.64
CA SER A 203 5.57 3.09 31.97
C SER A 203 5.31 4.07 33.12
N ASN A 204 4.15 4.74 33.11
CA ASN A 204 3.75 5.63 34.18
C ASN A 204 3.52 4.88 35.51
N ALA A 205 2.90 3.71 35.49
CA ALA A 205 2.71 2.88 36.67
C ALA A 205 4.04 2.39 37.27
N GLU A 206 4.98 1.96 36.42
CA GLU A 206 6.33 1.57 36.83
C GLU A 206 7.09 2.73 37.48
N PHE A 207 7.00 3.93 36.89
CA PHE A 207 7.58 5.14 37.46
C PHE A 207 7.01 5.45 38.85
N CYS A 208 5.68 5.45 39.01
CA CYS A 208 5.05 5.68 40.32
C CYS A 208 5.51 4.67 41.37
N LEU A 209 5.67 3.40 40.99
CA LEU A 209 6.11 2.34 41.89
C LEU A 209 7.57 2.52 42.30
N GLN A 210 8.45 2.90 41.38
CA GLN A 210 9.85 3.25 41.69
C GLN A 210 9.94 4.44 42.65
N GLU A 211 9.15 5.50 42.41
CA GLU A 211 9.12 6.68 43.30
C GLU A 211 8.65 6.32 44.71
N MET A 212 7.59 5.50 44.83
CA MET A 212 7.14 5.02 46.14
C MET A 212 8.22 4.21 46.86
N ASN A 213 8.88 3.28 46.16
CA ASN A 213 9.98 2.49 46.74
C ASN A 213 11.16 3.37 47.18
N HIS A 214 11.49 4.41 46.41
CA HIS A 214 12.53 5.37 46.77
C HIS A 214 12.17 6.13 48.06
N ARG A 215 10.93 6.60 48.17
CA ARG A 215 10.43 7.28 49.38
C ARG A 215 10.43 6.37 50.60
N ILE A 216 10.00 5.11 50.45
CA ILE A 216 10.04 4.11 51.53
C ILE A 216 11.48 3.90 51.99
N SER A 217 12.41 3.67 51.06
CA SER A 217 13.82 3.48 51.37
C SER A 217 14.42 4.66 52.13
N ARG A 218 14.04 5.90 51.76
CA ARG A 218 14.46 7.12 52.46
C ARG A 218 13.95 7.13 53.90
N PHE A 219 12.67 6.85 54.12
CA PHE A 219 12.10 6.79 55.47
C PHE A 219 12.72 5.69 56.32
N GLU A 220 13.06 4.53 55.75
CA GLU A 220 13.76 3.47 56.48
C GLU A 220 15.14 3.89 56.99
N VAL A 221 15.86 4.73 56.22
CA VAL A 221 17.14 5.31 56.66
C VAL A 221 16.93 6.33 57.78
N GLU A 222 16.00 7.27 57.60
CA GLU A 222 15.68 8.29 58.62
C GLU A 222 15.26 7.66 59.95
N ILE A 223 14.44 6.60 59.92
CA ILE A 223 14.05 5.86 61.12
C ILE A 223 15.25 5.20 61.80
N LYS A 224 16.18 4.63 61.03
CA LYS A 224 17.40 4.03 61.59
C LYS A 224 18.32 5.07 62.22
N GLU A 225 18.38 6.28 61.68
CA GLU A 225 19.16 7.39 62.25
C GLU A 225 18.55 7.95 63.54
N VAL A 226 17.23 7.94 63.69
CA VAL A 226 16.54 8.44 64.89
C VAL A 226 16.58 7.43 66.06
N VAL A 227 16.77 6.15 65.78
CA VAL A 227 16.76 5.06 66.78
C VAL A 227 18.15 4.77 67.37
N VAL A 228 19.20 5.47 66.93
CA VAL A 228 20.58 5.43 67.48
C VAL A 228 20.84 6.63 68.37
#